data_AF-A0A497QG95-F1
#
_entry.id   AF-A0A497QG95-F1
#
_cell.length_a   1.000
_cell.length_b   1.000
_cell.length_c   1.000
_cell.angle_alpha   90.00
_cell.angle_beta   90.00
_cell.angle_gamma   90.00
#
_symmetry.space_group_name_H-M   'P 1'
#
loop_
_entity.id
_entity.type
_entity.pdbx_description
1 polymer ?
#
loop_
_entity_poly.entity_id
_entity_poly.type
_entity_poly.pdbx_seq_one_letter_code
_entity_poly.pdbx_strand_id
1 'polypeptide(L)'
;MFINRTYPFPECDSLAVLMFLSVFGPKTIDEIKKALDFDLQRTLECLTQLIDMKIIKQIDDKFLIDTEIESNRALKEGLYGLAKSFVRHALKELEKPKRKLRKEDVMETIEILLRNFKPIFEEDMELDLWIKKLIKKKL
;
A
#
# COMPACT_ATOMS: atom_id res chain seq x y z
N MET A 1 2.11 26.66 -7.64
CA MET A 1 2.98 26.27 -6.50
C MET A 1 2.48 24.93 -6.00
N PHE A 2 3.09 23.83 -6.42
CA PHE A 2 2.73 22.50 -5.92
C PHE A 2 3.35 22.39 -4.53
N ILE A 3 2.50 22.23 -3.51
CA ILE A 3 2.98 21.85 -2.19
C ILE A 3 3.60 20.47 -2.36
N ASN A 4 4.93 20.39 -2.32
CA ASN A 4 5.66 19.16 -2.06
C ASN A 4 5.25 18.71 -0.67
N ARG A 5 4.12 18.00 -0.58
CA ARG A 5 3.85 17.14 0.56
C ARG A 5 4.86 16.02 0.42
N THR A 6 6.03 16.20 1.02
CA THR A 6 6.93 15.10 1.35
C THR A 6 6.09 14.15 2.19
N TYR A 7 5.49 13.17 1.52
CA TYR A 7 4.91 12.04 2.19
C TYR A 7 6.02 11.44 3.06
N PRO A 8 5.73 11.05 4.32
CA PRO A 8 6.76 10.50 5.19
C PRO A 8 7.27 9.14 4.70
N PHE A 9 6.78 8.61 3.58
CA PHE A 9 7.28 7.35 3.05
C PHE A 9 8.65 7.55 2.42
N PRO A 10 9.55 6.58 2.60
CA PRO A 10 10.79 6.57 1.85
C PRO A 10 10.49 6.41 0.35
N GLU A 11 11.56 6.33 -0.41
CA GLU A 11 11.60 6.07 -1.85
C GLU A 11 10.50 5.13 -2.36
N CYS A 12 10.15 5.26 -3.65
CA CYS A 12 9.06 4.53 -4.33
C CYS A 12 9.03 3.01 -4.03
N ASP A 13 10.18 2.43 -3.71
CA ASP A 13 10.36 1.01 -3.44
C ASP A 13 9.90 0.59 -2.04
N SER A 14 10.19 1.38 -1.01
CA SER A 14 9.69 1.17 0.35
C SER A 14 8.15 1.28 0.38
N LEU A 15 7.60 2.15 -0.46
CA LEU A 15 6.17 2.20 -0.70
C LEU A 15 5.63 0.88 -1.31
N ALA A 16 6.29 0.34 -2.34
CA ALA A 16 5.88 -0.91 -2.97
C ALA A 16 5.87 -2.08 -1.97
N VAL A 17 6.89 -2.15 -1.10
CA VAL A 17 6.95 -3.14 0.00
C VAL A 17 5.78 -2.99 0.96
N LEU A 18 5.49 -1.77 1.41
CA LEU A 18 4.36 -1.52 2.31
C LEU A 18 3.02 -1.92 1.70
N MET A 19 2.80 -1.63 0.41
CA MET A 19 1.60 -2.04 -0.29
C MET A 19 1.51 -3.56 -0.46
N PHE A 20 2.63 -4.20 -0.77
CA PHE A 20 2.67 -5.65 -0.90
C PHE A 20 2.31 -6.33 0.43
N LEU A 21 2.94 -5.89 1.53
CA LEU A 21 2.65 -6.40 2.87
C LEU A 21 1.21 -6.07 3.31
N SER A 22 0.68 -4.90 2.93
CA SER A 22 -0.69 -4.54 3.25
C SER A 22 -1.70 -5.40 2.51
N VAL A 23 -1.42 -5.88 1.29
CA VAL A 23 -2.34 -6.73 0.52
C VAL A 23 -2.19 -8.20 0.89
N PHE A 24 -0.96 -8.68 1.02
CA PHE A 24 -0.67 -10.12 1.13
C PHE A 24 -0.31 -10.58 2.55
N GLY A 25 -0.34 -9.67 3.53
CA GLY A 25 -0.06 -9.96 4.92
C GLY A 25 1.44 -10.22 5.18
N PRO A 26 1.77 -10.98 6.25
CA PRO A 26 3.16 -11.27 6.60
C PRO A 26 3.89 -12.04 5.50
N LYS A 27 5.08 -11.56 5.11
CA LYS A 27 5.87 -12.14 4.02
C LYS A 27 7.34 -12.24 4.34
N THR A 28 7.97 -13.29 3.82
CA THR A 28 9.42 -13.47 3.90
C THR A 28 10.14 -12.53 2.95
N ILE A 29 11.44 -12.31 3.19
CA ILE A 29 12.26 -11.48 2.32
C ILE A 29 12.27 -11.98 0.87
N ASP A 30 12.28 -13.30 0.67
CA ASP A 30 12.28 -13.92 -0.66
C ASP A 30 10.95 -13.73 -1.39
N GLU A 31 9.83 -13.80 -0.67
CA GLU A 31 8.52 -13.51 -1.26
C GLU A 31 8.41 -12.05 -1.70
N ILE A 32 8.90 -11.12 -0.88
CA ILE A 32 8.89 -9.67 -1.20
C ILE A 32 9.77 -9.39 -2.41
N LYS A 33 11.01 -9.87 -2.37
CA LYS A 33 11.99 -9.75 -3.45
C LYS A 33 11.42 -10.27 -4.77
N LYS A 34 10.83 -11.47 -4.76
CA LYS A 34 10.27 -12.11 -5.97
C LYS A 34 9.03 -11.39 -6.49
N ALA A 35 8.16 -10.92 -5.59
CA ALA A 35 6.92 -10.26 -6.00
C ALA A 35 7.16 -8.86 -6.58
N LEU A 36 8.15 -8.14 -6.06
CA LEU A 36 8.47 -6.77 -6.47
C LEU A 36 9.59 -6.69 -7.52
N ASP A 37 10.14 -7.84 -7.93
CA ASP A 37 11.27 -7.94 -8.84
C ASP A 37 12.47 -7.10 -8.37
N PHE A 38 12.73 -7.14 -7.06
CA PHE A 38 13.86 -6.47 -6.43
C PHE A 38 15.06 -7.41 -6.35
N ASP A 39 16.26 -6.85 -6.28
CA ASP A 39 17.41 -7.60 -5.81
C ASP A 39 17.41 -7.68 -4.26
N LEU A 40 18.27 -8.54 -3.71
CA LEU A 40 18.34 -8.75 -2.27
C LEU A 40 18.77 -7.47 -1.53
N GLN A 41 19.69 -6.69 -2.09
CA GLN A 41 20.22 -5.49 -1.45
C GLN A 41 19.11 -4.43 -1.36
N ARG A 42 18.43 -4.15 -2.46
CA ARG A 42 17.31 -3.21 -2.53
C ARG A 42 16.16 -3.61 -1.61
N THR A 43 15.87 -4.91 -1.53
CA THR A 43 14.84 -5.43 -0.60
C THR A 43 15.24 -5.17 0.86
N LEU A 44 16.51 -5.43 1.22
CA LEU A 44 17.02 -5.17 2.57
C LEU A 44 17.02 -3.68 2.91
N GLU A 45 17.40 -2.82 1.97
CA GLU A 45 17.38 -1.36 2.15
C GLU A 45 15.96 -0.87 2.45
N CYS A 46 14.97 -1.32 1.67
CA CYS A 46 13.57 -0.99 1.91
C CYS A 46 13.09 -1.49 3.28
N LEU A 47 13.36 -2.75 3.61
CA LEU A 47 12.94 -3.35 4.88
C LEU A 47 13.57 -2.64 6.08
N THR A 48 14.87 -2.33 6.00
CA THR A 48 15.60 -1.62 7.06
C THR A 48 14.98 -0.25 7.31
N GLN A 49 14.75 0.53 6.25
CA GLN A 49 14.10 1.84 6.38
C GLN A 49 12.72 1.75 7.03
N LEU A 50 11.90 0.77 6.63
CA LEU A 50 10.55 0.61 7.17
C LEU A 50 10.54 0.13 8.63
N ILE A 51 11.54 -0.66 9.04
CA ILE A 51 11.76 -1.08 10.44
C ILE A 51 12.23 0.08 11.28
N ASP A 52 13.20 0.86 10.80
CA ASP A 52 13.72 2.05 11.51
C ASP A 52 12.61 3.07 11.76
N MET A 53 11.68 3.19 10.81
CA MET A 53 10.50 4.02 10.93
C MET A 53 9.38 3.42 11.79
N LYS A 54 9.57 2.20 12.30
CA LYS A 54 8.58 1.44 13.08
C LYS A 54 7.24 1.25 12.37
N ILE A 55 7.29 1.11 11.03
CA ILE A 55 6.11 0.87 10.19
C ILE A 55 5.87 -0.62 10.04
N ILE A 56 6.94 -1.41 9.94
CA ILE A 56 6.89 -2.86 9.88
C ILE A 56 7.75 -3.45 10.99
N LYS A 57 7.43 -4.68 11.39
CA LYS A 57 8.26 -5.47 12.29
C LYS A 57 8.55 -6.82 11.67
N GLN A 58 9.69 -7.39 12.07
CA GLN A 58 10.04 -8.77 11.74
C GLN A 58 9.61 -9.68 12.90
N ILE A 59 8.86 -10.73 12.58
CA ILE A 59 8.54 -11.83 13.49
C ILE A 59 8.99 -13.09 12.78
N ASP A 60 9.94 -13.80 13.39
CA ASP A 60 10.66 -14.92 12.78
C ASP A 60 11.27 -14.52 11.42
N ASP A 61 10.90 -15.20 10.34
CA ASP A 61 11.36 -14.95 8.98
C ASP A 61 10.42 -14.01 8.19
N LYS A 62 9.35 -13.49 8.80
CA LYS A 62 8.32 -12.70 8.12
C LYS A 62 8.28 -11.26 8.59
N PHE A 63 7.99 -10.38 7.63
CA PHE A 63 7.77 -8.96 7.82
C PHE A 63 6.28 -8.67 7.71
N LEU A 64 5.76 -7.84 8.62
CA LEU A 64 4.36 -7.41 8.62
C LEU A 64 4.24 -5.97 9.07
N ILE A 65 3.16 -5.31 8.68
CA ILE A 65 2.82 -3.97 9.15
C ILE A 65 2.63 -4.01 10.66
N ASP A 66 3.29 -3.12 11.37
CA ASP A 66 3.12 -2.99 12.80
C ASP A 66 1.74 -2.37 13.08
N THR A 67 0.87 -3.08 13.80
CA THR A 67 -0.51 -2.62 14.05
C THR A 67 -0.59 -1.60 15.18
N GLU A 68 0.50 -1.35 15.91
CA GLU A 68 0.60 -0.30 16.94
C GLU A 68 0.77 1.12 16.35
N ILE A 69 0.53 1.30 15.05
CA ILE A 69 0.49 2.60 14.34
C ILE A 69 -0.61 3.54 14.88
N GLU A 70 -1.44 3.08 15.83
CA GLU A 70 -2.55 3.81 16.43
C GLU A 70 -2.22 5.25 16.86
N SER A 71 -0.99 5.53 17.30
CA SER A 71 -0.58 6.87 17.75
C SER A 71 0.02 7.78 16.66
N ASN A 72 0.34 7.26 15.48
CA ASN A 72 1.05 8.02 14.44
C ASN A 72 0.11 8.47 13.30
N ARG A 73 -0.58 9.59 13.52
CA ARG A 73 -1.51 10.20 12.55
C ARG A 73 -0.86 10.48 11.19
N ALA A 74 0.40 10.93 11.15
CA ALA A 74 1.10 11.20 9.88
C ALA A 74 1.31 9.93 9.06
N LEU A 75 1.57 8.80 9.72
CA LEU A 75 1.69 7.50 9.08
C LEU A 75 0.34 6.98 8.59
N LYS A 76 -0.74 7.13 9.37
CA LYS A 76 -2.12 6.84 8.93
C LYS A 76 -2.52 7.65 7.70
N GLU A 77 -2.34 8.97 7.75
CA GLU A 77 -2.61 9.87 6.61
C GLU A 77 -1.75 9.53 5.39
N GLY A 78 -0.52 9.13 5.65
CA GLY A 78 0.37 8.60 4.65
C GLY A 78 -0.21 7.36 3.95
N LEU A 79 -0.44 6.28 4.71
CA LEU A 79 -0.92 5.00 4.18
C LEU A 79 -2.24 5.19 3.43
N TYR A 80 -3.08 6.11 3.91
CA TYR A 80 -4.32 6.48 3.27
C TYR A 80 -4.09 7.17 1.91
N GLY A 81 -3.14 8.10 1.82
CA GLY A 81 -2.75 8.72 0.56
C GLY A 81 -2.21 7.70 -0.46
N LEU A 82 -1.48 6.69 0.00
CA LEU A 82 -0.98 5.60 -0.83
C LEU A 82 -2.10 4.72 -1.36
N ALA A 83 -3.02 4.30 -0.49
CA ALA A 83 -4.21 3.56 -0.88
C ALA A 83 -5.01 4.31 -1.97
N LYS A 84 -5.20 5.63 -1.80
CA LYS A 84 -5.84 6.47 -2.83
C LYS A 84 -5.08 6.52 -4.14
N SER A 85 -3.75 6.63 -4.09
CA SER A 85 -2.90 6.69 -5.28
C SER A 85 -2.97 5.37 -6.06
N PHE A 86 -2.85 4.25 -5.35
CA PHE A 86 -2.97 2.91 -5.94
C PHE A 86 -4.32 2.71 -6.60
N VAL A 87 -5.43 2.99 -5.91
CA VAL A 87 -6.78 2.82 -6.46
C VAL A 87 -6.96 3.69 -7.71
N ARG A 88 -6.46 4.92 -7.71
CA ARG A 88 -6.47 5.77 -8.92
C ARG A 88 -5.68 5.15 -10.07
N HIS A 89 -4.49 4.63 -9.78
CA HIS A 89 -3.64 4.01 -10.80
C HIS A 89 -4.30 2.74 -11.36
N ALA A 90 -4.78 1.85 -10.49
CA ALA A 90 -5.44 0.62 -10.85
C ALA A 90 -6.70 0.88 -11.71
N LEU A 91 -7.52 1.87 -11.34
CA LEU A 91 -8.68 2.27 -12.14
C LEU A 91 -8.28 2.92 -13.48
N LYS A 92 -7.19 3.69 -13.54
CA LYS A 92 -6.66 4.22 -14.82
C LYS A 92 -6.17 3.12 -15.76
N GLU A 93 -5.56 2.05 -15.24
CA GLU A 93 -5.18 0.90 -16.06
C GLU A 93 -6.39 0.24 -16.73
N LEU A 94 -7.55 0.24 -16.07
CA LEU A 94 -8.80 -0.27 -16.65
C LEU A 94 -9.36 0.61 -17.78
N GLU A 95 -9.05 1.91 -17.78
CA GLU A 95 -9.44 2.84 -18.84
C GLU A 95 -8.58 2.71 -20.11
N LYS A 96 -7.46 1.98 -20.05
CA LYS A 96 -6.58 1.82 -21.21
C LYS A 96 -7.19 0.86 -22.25
N PRO A 97 -7.17 1.22 -23.54
CA PRO A 97 -7.74 0.39 -24.61
C PRO A 97 -7.01 -0.95 -24.80
N LYS A 98 -5.76 -1.07 -24.32
CA LYS A 98 -4.97 -2.32 -24.28
C LYS A 98 -4.62 -2.70 -22.84
N ARG A 99 -5.63 -2.75 -21.96
CA ARG A 99 -5.42 -3.13 -20.56
C ARG A 99 -4.87 -4.56 -20.46
N LYS A 100 -3.79 -4.74 -19.69
CA LYS A 100 -3.21 -6.07 -19.39
C LYS A 100 -3.96 -6.79 -18.27
N LEU A 101 -4.69 -6.05 -17.43
CA LEU A 101 -5.34 -6.55 -16.23
C LEU A 101 -6.86 -6.68 -16.44
N ARG A 102 -7.43 -7.78 -15.94
CA ARG A 102 -8.88 -7.98 -15.95
C ARG A 102 -9.53 -7.10 -14.89
N LYS A 103 -10.82 -6.81 -15.07
CA LYS A 103 -11.53 -5.87 -14.20
C LYS A 103 -11.68 -6.49 -12.80
N GLU A 104 -11.97 -7.78 -12.78
CA GLU A 104 -12.19 -8.61 -11.61
C GLU A 104 -10.94 -8.63 -10.73
N ASP A 105 -9.76 -8.89 -11.31
CA ASP A 105 -8.48 -8.92 -10.59
C ASP A 105 -8.15 -7.56 -9.94
N VAL A 106 -8.44 -6.47 -10.65
CA VAL A 106 -8.24 -5.10 -10.14
C VAL A 106 -9.19 -4.80 -8.98
N MET A 107 -10.46 -5.17 -9.10
CA MET A 107 -11.46 -4.95 -8.07
C MET A 107 -11.17 -5.79 -6.81
N GLU A 108 -10.79 -7.06 -6.99
CA GLU A 108 -10.37 -7.94 -5.90
C GLU A 108 -9.16 -7.37 -5.15
N THR A 109 -8.17 -6.84 -5.88
CA THR A 109 -7.00 -6.20 -5.25
C THR A 109 -7.40 -4.96 -4.44
N ILE A 110 -8.33 -4.15 -4.95
CA ILE A 110 -8.87 -2.97 -4.23
C ILE A 110 -9.63 -3.41 -2.97
N GLU A 111 -10.41 -4.48 -3.04
CA GLU A 111 -11.17 -5.01 -1.90
C GLU A 111 -10.26 -5.58 -0.81
N ILE A 112 -9.22 -6.34 -1.17
CA ILE A 112 -8.23 -6.86 -0.23
C ILE A 112 -7.50 -5.69 0.44
N LEU A 113 -7.09 -4.69 -0.35
CA LEU A 113 -6.46 -3.49 0.15
C LEU A 113 -7.35 -2.79 1.18
N LEU A 114 -8.63 -2.57 0.85
CA LEU A 114 -9.61 -1.98 1.76
C LEU A 114 -9.78 -2.80 3.05
N ARG A 115 -9.85 -4.12 2.96
CA ARG A 115 -10.02 -5.02 4.10
C ARG A 115 -8.84 -4.91 5.08
N ASN A 116 -7.62 -4.91 4.56
CA ASN A 116 -6.41 -4.91 5.39
C ASN A 116 -6.08 -3.53 5.95
N PHE A 117 -6.50 -2.47 5.27
CA PHE A 117 -6.36 -1.11 5.76
C PHE A 117 -7.50 -0.66 6.68
N LYS A 118 -8.66 -1.32 6.65
CA LYS A 118 -9.80 -1.02 7.54
C LYS A 118 -9.44 -0.97 9.03
N PRO A 119 -8.63 -1.88 9.61
CA PRO A 119 -8.21 -1.77 11.01
C PRO A 119 -7.17 -0.67 11.27
N ILE A 120 -6.50 -0.15 10.23
CA ILE A 120 -5.46 0.89 10.34
C ILE A 120 -6.06 2.30 10.27
N PHE A 121 -7.10 2.46 9.45
CA PHE A 121 -7.82 3.72 9.30
C PHE A 121 -9.04 3.69 10.21
N GLU A 122 -9.03 4.55 11.24
CA GLU A 122 -10.24 4.85 12.03
C GLU A 122 -11.43 5.18 11.12
N GLU A 123 -12.65 4.97 11.62
CA GLU A 123 -13.91 5.20 10.89
C GLU A 123 -13.97 6.57 10.19
N ASP A 124 -13.24 7.56 10.73
CA ASP A 124 -13.16 8.95 10.28
C ASP A 124 -12.49 9.18 8.93
N MET A 125 -11.72 8.22 8.39
CA MET A 125 -10.98 8.45 7.14
C MET A 125 -11.79 8.18 5.86
N GLU A 126 -13.00 7.61 5.96
CA GLU A 126 -13.94 7.37 4.83
C GLU A 126 -13.31 6.76 3.55
N LEU A 127 -12.25 5.94 3.66
CA LEU A 127 -11.54 5.41 2.48
C LEU A 127 -12.48 4.61 1.56
N ASP A 128 -13.27 3.73 2.15
CA ASP A 128 -14.26 2.90 1.47
C ASP A 128 -15.30 3.74 0.72
N LEU A 129 -15.87 4.75 1.39
CA LEU A 129 -16.81 5.71 0.80
C LEU A 129 -16.19 6.48 -0.37
N TRP A 130 -14.93 6.91 -0.25
CA TRP A 130 -14.22 7.61 -1.31
C TRP A 130 -13.98 6.70 -2.53
N ILE A 131 -13.54 5.46 -2.31
CA ILE A 131 -13.29 4.48 -3.38
C ILE A 131 -14.61 4.13 -4.10
N LYS A 132 -15.69 3.85 -3.35
CA LYS A 132 -17.02 3.61 -3.92
C LYS A 132 -17.51 4.78 -4.79
N LYS A 133 -17.33 6.02 -4.31
CA LYS A 133 -17.63 7.24 -5.10
C LYS A 133 -16.77 7.33 -6.36
N LEU A 134 -15.49 6.94 -6.29
CA LEU A 134 -14.57 6.99 -7.42
C LEU A 134 -14.90 5.93 -8.49
N ILE A 135 -15.21 4.71 -8.07
CA ILE A 135 -15.64 3.62 -8.95
C ILE A 135 -16.90 4.03 -9.71
N LYS A 136 -17.94 4.52 -9.02
CA LYS A 136 -19.20 4.97 -9.63
C LYS A 136 -19.05 6.13 -10.64
N LYS A 137 -17.96 6.90 -10.55
CA LYS A 137 -17.68 8.00 -11.50
C LYS A 137 -16.94 7.54 -12.76
N LYS A 138 -16.23 6.41 -12.70
CA LYS A 138 -15.34 5.93 -13.77
C LYS A 138 -15.87 4.71 -14.51
N LEU A 139 -16.84 4.00 -13.93
CA LEU A 139 -17.52 2.82 -14.47
C LEU A 139 -19.02 3.05 -14.45
#